data_AF-A0A1E9BLZ4-F1
#
_entry.id   AF-A0A1E9BLZ4-F1
#
_cell.length_a   1.000
_cell.length_b   1.000
_cell.length_c   1.000
_cell.angle_alpha   90.00
_cell.angle_beta   90.00
_cell.angle_gamma   90.00
#
_symmetry.space_group_name_H-M   'P 1'
#
loop_
_entity.id
_entity.type
_entity.pdbx_description
1 polymer ?
#
loop_
_entity_poly.entity_id
_entity_poly.type
_entity_poly.pdbx_seq_one_letter_code
_entity_poly.pdbx_strand_id
1 'polypeptide(L)'
;MSRYDFIRFGGFVNWADEDTDTFRKMKVCLPVKEPVEDDTKIGLISTDEDNPEEIAVSYSVRAAELIPWTDSFQEGYWKALIVAEANGAGTDVLLPMLKNAGLCLMECVFLMLRSDACKLFPVLCRLFPKVEEMFGIITWNDREYFVRELTLFRGTGGEYKTLVSVTGLQDVLVGKDGAPISDEAEAVDRKICYYFTDEEFLLPEERLVALAEDA
;
A
#
# COMPACT_ATOMS: atom_id res chain seq x y z
N MET A 1 -11.55 -12.17 3.83
CA MET A 1 -10.18 -11.65 3.92
C MET A 1 -10.24 -10.20 4.32
N SER A 2 -9.60 -9.87 5.43
CA SER A 2 -9.47 -8.52 5.96
C SER A 2 -8.27 -7.82 5.33
N ARG A 3 -8.27 -6.49 5.35
CA ARG A 3 -7.09 -5.66 5.03
C ARG A 3 -5.88 -6.11 5.86
N TYR A 4 -6.12 -6.54 7.10
CA TYR A 4 -5.10 -6.83 8.10
C TYR A 4 -4.64 -8.30 8.14
N ASP A 5 -4.99 -9.12 7.14
CA ASP A 5 -4.60 -10.55 7.08
C ASP A 5 -3.07 -10.78 7.00
N PHE A 6 -2.27 -9.72 6.81
CA PHE A 6 -0.80 -9.75 6.89
C PHE A 6 -0.29 -9.71 8.34
N ILE A 7 -1.10 -9.26 9.31
CA ILE A 7 -0.71 -9.17 10.72
C ILE A 7 -0.87 -10.55 11.35
N ARG A 8 0.25 -11.26 11.54
CA ARG A 8 0.27 -12.64 12.05
C ARG A 8 1.24 -12.74 13.21
N PHE A 9 0.88 -13.51 14.24
CA PHE A 9 1.80 -13.78 15.35
C PHE A 9 3.12 -14.37 14.85
N GLY A 10 4.24 -13.77 15.26
CA GLY A 10 5.59 -14.13 14.79
C GLY A 10 5.94 -13.63 13.39
N GLY A 11 4.98 -13.03 12.66
CA GLY A 11 5.20 -12.37 11.38
C GLY A 11 5.86 -11.00 11.51
N PHE A 12 6.35 -10.48 10.39
CA PHE A 12 6.93 -9.16 10.29
C PHE A 12 5.93 -8.17 9.69
N VAL A 13 6.03 -6.92 10.11
CA VAL A 13 5.25 -5.78 9.61
C VAL A 13 6.14 -4.56 9.53
N ASN A 14 5.73 -3.58 8.73
CA ASN A 14 6.31 -2.24 8.79
C ASN A 14 5.39 -1.35 9.63
N TRP A 15 5.92 -0.77 10.70
CA TRP A 15 5.20 0.17 11.55
C TRP A 15 5.49 1.60 11.10
N ALA A 16 4.43 2.35 10.76
CA ALA A 16 4.48 3.78 10.53
C ALA A 16 4.60 4.50 11.88
N ASP A 17 5.84 4.71 12.31
CA ASP A 17 6.20 5.31 13.58
C ASP A 17 6.06 6.84 13.46
N GLU A 18 4.92 7.37 13.96
CA GLU A 18 4.58 8.80 13.91
C GLU A 18 5.61 9.68 14.62
N ASP A 19 6.34 9.16 15.62
CA ASP A 19 7.32 9.95 16.37
C ASP A 19 8.59 10.21 15.55
N THR A 20 8.90 9.30 14.60
CA THR A 20 10.11 9.37 13.78
C THR A 20 9.83 9.68 12.31
N ASP A 21 8.56 9.65 11.90
CA ASP A 21 8.14 9.78 10.51
C ASP A 21 8.82 8.73 9.59
N THR A 22 8.98 7.51 10.11
CA THR A 22 9.63 6.40 9.38
C THR A 22 8.86 5.09 9.48
N PHE A 23 9.07 4.22 8.48
CA PHE A 23 8.58 2.85 8.50
C PHE A 23 9.63 1.91 9.08
N ARG A 24 9.35 1.34 10.25
CA ARG A 24 10.27 0.45 10.96
C ARG A 24 9.83 -1.00 10.80
N LYS A 25 10.78 -1.88 10.48
CA LYS A 25 10.52 -3.32 10.45
C LYS A 25 10.39 -3.86 11.87
N MET A 26 9.21 -4.35 12.20
CA MET A 26 8.87 -4.88 13.52
C MET A 26 8.40 -6.33 13.42
N LYS A 27 8.43 -7.05 14.55
CA LYS A 27 7.87 -8.40 14.66
C LYS A 27 6.68 -8.43 15.60
N VAL A 28 5.61 -9.08 15.18
CA VAL A 28 4.41 -9.26 16.01
C VAL A 28 4.69 -10.27 17.11
N CYS A 29 4.63 -9.84 18.36
CA CYS A 29 5.12 -10.60 19.52
C CYS A 29 4.02 -11.23 20.39
N LEU A 30 2.75 -10.96 20.09
CA LEU A 30 1.61 -11.53 20.81
C LEU A 30 0.60 -12.17 19.84
N PRO A 31 -0.17 -13.19 20.29
CA PRO A 31 -1.29 -13.71 19.52
C PRO A 31 -2.27 -12.61 19.12
N VAL A 32 -2.61 -12.56 17.84
CA VAL A 32 -3.54 -11.58 17.27
C VAL A 32 -4.97 -12.08 17.47
N LYS A 33 -5.83 -11.26 18.05
CA LYS A 33 -7.26 -11.58 18.17
C LYS A 33 -7.95 -11.19 16.88
N GLU A 34 -8.68 -12.14 16.30
CA GLU A 34 -9.52 -11.88 15.13
C GLU A 34 -10.97 -11.56 15.54
N PRO A 35 -11.68 -10.72 14.77
CA PRO A 35 -11.20 -9.97 13.60
C PRO A 35 -10.30 -8.80 14.00
N VAL A 36 -9.36 -8.45 13.12
CA VAL A 36 -8.52 -7.26 13.28
C VAL A 36 -9.19 -6.08 12.58
N GLU A 37 -9.37 -5.01 13.35
CA GLU A 37 -9.90 -3.70 12.93
C GLU A 37 -8.87 -2.60 13.20
N ASP A 38 -9.12 -1.40 12.69
CA ASP A 38 -8.17 -0.27 12.71
C ASP A 38 -7.61 0.02 14.11
N ASP A 39 -8.45 -0.03 15.15
CA ASP A 39 -8.09 0.26 16.54
C ASP A 39 -7.50 -0.94 17.31
N THR A 40 -7.45 -2.12 16.69
CA THR A 40 -6.98 -3.35 17.33
C THR A 40 -5.53 -3.19 17.76
N LYS A 41 -5.26 -3.46 19.05
CA LYS A 41 -3.91 -3.34 19.63
C LYS A 41 -3.04 -4.53 19.25
N ILE A 42 -1.90 -4.23 18.64
CA ILE A 42 -0.89 -5.20 18.18
C ILE A 42 0.39 -5.01 18.99
N GLY A 43 0.85 -6.10 19.61
CA GLY A 43 2.13 -6.13 20.32
C GLY A 43 3.29 -6.31 19.33
N LEU A 44 4.25 -5.40 19.38
CA LEU A 44 5.45 -5.40 18.52
C LEU A 44 6.73 -5.44 19.35
N ILE A 45 7.78 -6.00 18.77
CA ILE A 45 9.16 -5.88 19.24
C ILE A 45 10.07 -5.43 18.09
N SER A 46 11.14 -4.72 18.42
CA SER A 46 12.17 -4.35 17.45
C SER A 46 12.85 -5.59 16.89
N THR A 47 13.26 -5.49 15.62
CA THR A 47 14.05 -6.52 14.93
C THR A 47 15.48 -6.05 14.67
N ASP A 48 15.81 -4.86 15.16
CA ASP A 48 17.14 -4.27 15.05
C ASP A 48 18.11 -4.99 15.98
N GLU A 49 18.98 -5.83 15.40
CA GLU A 49 20.02 -6.54 16.14
C GLU A 49 21.19 -5.62 16.53
N ASP A 50 21.34 -4.48 15.85
CA ASP A 50 22.39 -3.49 16.13
C ASP A 50 22.04 -2.61 17.34
N ASN A 51 20.75 -2.57 17.74
CA ASN A 51 20.27 -1.89 18.94
C ASN A 51 19.61 -2.87 19.94
N PRO A 52 20.41 -3.66 20.67
CA PRO A 52 19.90 -4.70 21.56
C PRO A 52 19.06 -4.16 22.73
N GLU A 53 19.21 -2.90 23.10
CA GLU A 53 18.40 -2.26 24.15
C GLU A 53 16.94 -2.08 23.71
N GLU A 54 16.68 -1.91 22.42
CA GLU A 54 15.32 -1.83 21.86
C GLU A 54 14.63 -3.20 21.75
N ILE A 55 15.39 -4.29 21.65
CA ILE A 55 14.81 -5.65 21.54
C ILE A 55 14.02 -6.03 22.80
N ALA A 56 14.38 -5.46 23.96
CA ALA A 56 13.67 -5.65 25.22
C ALA A 56 12.40 -4.79 25.36
N VAL A 57 12.18 -3.83 24.46
CA VAL A 57 11.03 -2.92 24.50
C VAL A 57 9.89 -3.49 23.66
N SER A 58 8.74 -3.70 24.29
CA SER A 58 7.50 -4.06 23.59
C SER A 58 6.65 -2.82 23.34
N TYR A 59 6.21 -2.63 22.10
CA TYR A 59 5.30 -1.57 21.70
C TYR A 59 3.88 -2.11 21.57
N SER A 60 2.88 -1.26 21.83
CA SER A 60 1.46 -1.58 21.66
C SER A 60 0.84 -0.54 20.73
N VAL A 61 0.72 -0.91 19.45
CA VAL A 61 0.31 -0.01 18.37
C VAL A 61 -1.07 -0.40 17.85
N ARG A 62 -1.73 0.47 17.08
CA ARG A 62 -2.96 0.11 16.37
C ARG A 62 -2.64 -0.62 15.06
N ALA A 63 -3.52 -1.51 14.62
CA ALA A 63 -3.39 -2.17 13.32
C ALA A 63 -3.34 -1.17 12.16
N ALA A 64 -4.04 -0.04 12.28
CA ALA A 64 -4.01 1.06 11.30
C ALA A 64 -2.63 1.70 11.09
N GLU A 65 -1.69 1.51 12.01
CA GLU A 65 -0.32 2.02 11.94
C GLU A 65 0.62 1.03 11.24
N LEU A 66 0.10 -0.11 10.77
CA LEU A 66 0.90 -1.18 10.18
C LEU A 66 0.62 -1.32 8.70
N ILE A 67 1.69 -1.51 7.93
CA ILE A 67 1.63 -1.94 6.53
C ILE A 67 2.36 -3.29 6.37
N PRO A 68 2.09 -4.03 5.27
CA PRO A 68 2.73 -5.30 5.03
C PRO A 68 4.26 -5.20 4.96
N TRP A 69 4.92 -6.29 5.30
CA TRP A 69 6.32 -6.54 5.02
C TRP A 69 6.43 -7.86 4.26
N THR A 70 7.33 -7.94 3.29
CA THR A 70 7.55 -9.17 2.50
C THR A 70 8.98 -9.66 2.60
N ASP A 71 9.16 -10.98 2.61
CA ASP A 71 10.49 -11.60 2.56
C ASP A 71 11.01 -11.82 1.13
N SER A 72 12.28 -12.21 1.04
CA SER A 72 12.94 -12.49 -0.24
C SER A 72 12.28 -13.62 -1.06
N PHE A 73 11.60 -14.56 -0.42
CA PHE A 73 10.91 -15.65 -1.11
C PHE A 73 9.64 -15.11 -1.77
N GLN A 74 8.84 -14.35 -1.04
CA GLN A 74 7.64 -13.68 -1.54
C GLN A 74 7.99 -12.72 -2.68
N GLU A 75 9.05 -11.92 -2.54
CA GLU A 75 9.56 -11.06 -3.60
C GLU A 75 10.03 -11.84 -4.84
N GLY A 76 10.73 -12.96 -4.63
CA GLY A 76 11.18 -13.84 -5.71
C GLY A 76 10.02 -14.47 -6.48
N TYR A 77 8.99 -14.92 -5.75
CA TYR A 77 7.76 -15.44 -6.34
C TYR A 77 7.01 -14.38 -7.12
N TRP A 78 6.91 -13.16 -6.57
CA TRP A 78 6.28 -12.02 -7.25
C TRP A 78 7.00 -11.67 -8.56
N LYS A 79 8.34 -11.66 -8.57
CA LYS A 79 9.12 -11.46 -9.80
C LYS A 79 8.80 -12.52 -10.86
N ALA A 80 8.62 -13.78 -10.47
CA ALA A 80 8.22 -14.83 -11.42
C ALA A 80 6.82 -14.57 -11.99
N LEU A 81 5.90 -14.04 -11.20
CA LEU A 81 4.54 -13.65 -11.65
C LEU A 81 4.60 -12.51 -12.67
N ILE A 82 5.39 -11.46 -12.41
CA ILE A 82 5.62 -10.36 -13.36
C ILE A 82 6.22 -10.88 -14.66
N VAL A 83 7.24 -11.74 -14.58
CA VAL A 83 7.87 -12.33 -15.77
C VAL A 83 6.86 -13.15 -16.58
N ALA A 84 5.99 -13.92 -15.93
CA ALA A 84 4.95 -14.66 -16.62
C ALA A 84 3.97 -13.73 -17.36
N GLU A 85 3.51 -12.66 -16.69
CA GLU A 85 2.63 -11.65 -17.30
C GLU A 85 3.30 -10.99 -18.51
N ALA A 86 4.56 -10.55 -18.37
CA ALA A 86 5.32 -9.93 -19.45
C ALA A 86 5.56 -10.87 -20.65
N ASN A 87 5.54 -12.19 -20.43
CA ASN A 87 5.61 -13.21 -21.49
C ASN A 87 4.23 -13.60 -22.06
N GLY A 88 3.17 -12.85 -21.71
CA GLY A 88 1.82 -13.04 -22.25
C GLY A 88 1.04 -14.17 -21.57
N ALA A 89 1.39 -14.56 -20.34
CA ALA A 89 0.59 -15.51 -19.59
C ALA A 89 -0.84 -14.97 -19.37
N GLY A 90 -1.83 -15.77 -19.74
CA GLY A 90 -3.24 -15.43 -19.54
C GLY A 90 -3.66 -15.49 -18.07
N THR A 91 -4.84 -14.94 -17.78
CA THR A 91 -5.38 -14.95 -16.41
C THR A 91 -5.62 -16.36 -15.86
N ASP A 92 -5.86 -17.35 -16.73
CA ASP A 92 -5.98 -18.77 -16.39
C ASP A 92 -4.68 -19.36 -15.81
N VAL A 93 -3.53 -18.78 -16.12
CA VAL A 93 -2.22 -19.13 -15.54
C VAL A 93 -1.90 -18.25 -14.35
N LEU A 94 -2.07 -16.92 -14.49
CA LEU A 94 -1.69 -15.95 -13.46
C LEU A 94 -2.52 -16.07 -12.18
N LEU A 95 -3.81 -16.37 -12.28
CA LEU A 95 -4.69 -16.47 -11.11
C LEU A 95 -4.31 -17.67 -10.20
N PRO A 96 -4.09 -18.89 -10.71
CA PRO A 96 -3.52 -19.97 -9.90
C PRO A 96 -2.14 -19.66 -9.31
N MET A 97 -1.26 -19.00 -10.08
CA MET A 97 0.07 -18.60 -9.56
C MET A 97 -0.09 -17.67 -8.36
N LEU A 98 -0.93 -16.64 -8.46
CA LEU A 98 -1.18 -15.70 -7.37
C LEU A 98 -1.82 -16.38 -6.15
N LYS A 99 -2.80 -17.27 -6.37
CA LYS A 99 -3.41 -18.08 -5.29
C LYS A 99 -2.39 -18.91 -4.52
N ASN A 100 -1.43 -19.51 -5.22
CA ASN A 100 -0.40 -20.37 -4.64
C ASN A 100 0.74 -19.58 -3.96
N ALA A 101 0.80 -18.25 -4.15
CA ALA A 101 1.80 -17.42 -3.51
C ALA A 101 1.64 -17.34 -1.99
N GLY A 102 0.43 -17.62 -1.47
CA GLY A 102 0.12 -17.48 -0.04
C GLY A 102 0.11 -16.04 0.48
N LEU A 103 0.11 -15.07 -0.44
CA LEU A 103 0.05 -13.64 -0.15
C LEU A 103 -1.40 -13.22 0.13
N CYS A 104 -1.60 -12.39 1.14
CA CYS A 104 -2.87 -11.72 1.37
C CYS A 104 -3.05 -10.52 0.42
N LEU A 105 -4.24 -9.91 0.45
CA LEU A 105 -4.57 -8.76 -0.39
C LEU A 105 -3.53 -7.65 -0.27
N MET A 106 -3.24 -7.19 0.95
CA MET A 106 -2.35 -6.04 1.13
C MET A 106 -0.89 -6.38 0.81
N GLU A 107 -0.42 -7.61 1.04
CA GLU A 107 0.90 -8.04 0.58
C GLU A 107 1.01 -7.98 -0.96
N CYS A 108 -0.05 -8.36 -1.68
CA CYS A 108 -0.09 -8.25 -3.14
C CYS A 108 -0.07 -6.79 -3.62
N VAL A 109 -0.84 -5.90 -2.97
CA VAL A 109 -0.86 -4.47 -3.31
C VAL A 109 0.50 -3.84 -3.03
N PHE A 110 1.12 -4.15 -1.89
CA PHE A 110 2.47 -3.68 -1.54
C PHE A 110 3.51 -4.08 -2.58
N LEU A 111 3.51 -5.35 -3.00
CA LEU A 111 4.41 -5.82 -4.04
C LEU A 111 4.11 -5.16 -5.38
N MET A 112 2.84 -4.93 -5.72
CA MET A 112 2.45 -4.29 -6.98
C MET A 112 2.93 -2.85 -7.09
N LEU A 113 2.80 -2.06 -6.01
CA LEU A 113 3.30 -0.69 -5.93
C LEU A 113 4.81 -0.64 -6.15
N ARG A 114 5.57 -1.39 -5.33
CA ARG A 114 7.05 -1.38 -5.35
C ARG A 114 7.68 -1.92 -6.63
N SER A 115 6.93 -2.69 -7.42
CA SER A 115 7.42 -3.31 -8.65
C SER A 115 6.80 -2.75 -9.92
N ASP A 116 5.95 -1.72 -9.81
CA ASP A 116 5.27 -1.10 -10.94
C ASP A 116 4.51 -2.13 -11.80
N ALA A 117 3.85 -3.08 -11.13
CA ALA A 117 3.21 -4.24 -11.75
C ALA A 117 1.68 -4.10 -11.85
N CYS A 118 1.18 -2.88 -12.04
CA CYS A 118 -0.27 -2.56 -12.09
C CYS A 118 -1.08 -3.40 -13.09
N LYS A 119 -0.44 -3.95 -14.13
CA LYS A 119 -1.07 -4.88 -15.09
C LYS A 119 -1.61 -6.17 -14.45
N LEU A 120 -1.11 -6.53 -13.27
CA LEU A 120 -1.63 -7.66 -12.49
C LEU A 120 -2.92 -7.30 -11.72
N PHE A 121 -3.32 -6.03 -11.67
CA PHE A 121 -4.49 -5.58 -10.94
C PHE A 121 -5.78 -6.32 -11.32
N PRO A 122 -6.12 -6.55 -12.61
CA PRO A 122 -7.31 -7.33 -12.97
C PRO A 122 -7.28 -8.79 -12.46
N VAL A 123 -6.08 -9.39 -12.36
CA VAL A 123 -5.91 -10.73 -11.78
C VAL A 123 -6.15 -10.67 -10.26
N LEU A 124 -5.64 -9.62 -9.62
CA LEU A 124 -5.86 -9.35 -8.20
C LEU A 124 -7.35 -9.15 -7.88
N CYS A 125 -8.10 -8.39 -8.69
CA CYS A 125 -9.54 -8.19 -8.53
C CYS A 125 -10.34 -9.49 -8.57
N ARG A 126 -9.95 -10.43 -9.44
CA ARG A 126 -10.58 -11.76 -9.49
C ARG A 126 -10.32 -12.59 -8.24
N LEU A 127 -9.17 -12.40 -7.60
CA LEU A 127 -8.82 -13.10 -6.38
C LEU A 127 -9.44 -12.43 -5.14
N PHE A 128 -9.44 -11.11 -5.11
CA PHE A 128 -9.92 -10.28 -4.01
C PHE A 128 -10.86 -9.18 -4.55
N PRO A 129 -12.16 -9.46 -4.74
CA PRO A 129 -13.10 -8.52 -5.35
C PRO A 129 -13.18 -7.16 -4.63
N LYS A 130 -12.94 -7.13 -3.31
CA LYS A 130 -12.91 -5.89 -2.51
C LYS A 130 -11.84 -4.88 -2.94
N VAL A 131 -10.82 -5.31 -3.69
CA VAL A 131 -9.74 -4.41 -4.12
C VAL A 131 -10.26 -3.32 -5.05
N GLU A 132 -11.29 -3.59 -5.86
CA GLU A 132 -11.90 -2.61 -6.77
C GLU A 132 -12.63 -1.48 -6.03
N GLU A 133 -13.09 -1.74 -4.81
CA GLU A 133 -13.70 -0.72 -3.95
C GLU A 133 -12.63 0.17 -3.29
N MET A 134 -11.42 -0.37 -3.09
CA MET A 134 -10.35 0.29 -2.34
C MET A 134 -9.37 1.04 -3.24
N PHE A 135 -9.17 0.56 -4.46
CA PHE A 135 -8.12 1.03 -5.38
C PHE A 135 -8.67 1.12 -6.80
N GLY A 136 -8.18 2.09 -7.55
CA GLY A 136 -8.35 2.22 -8.99
C GLY A 136 -7.00 2.33 -9.71
N ILE A 137 -7.06 2.36 -11.04
CA ILE A 137 -5.89 2.55 -11.90
C ILE A 137 -6.13 3.74 -12.82
N ILE A 138 -5.11 4.58 -12.98
CA ILE A 138 -5.02 5.61 -14.02
C ILE A 138 -3.85 5.29 -14.96
N THR A 139 -4.00 5.61 -16.24
CA THR A 139 -2.98 5.37 -17.25
C THR A 139 -2.35 6.69 -17.71
N TRP A 140 -1.03 6.74 -17.76
CA TRP A 140 -0.24 7.84 -18.32
C TRP A 140 0.92 7.28 -19.14
N ASN A 141 1.02 7.67 -20.42
CA ASN A 141 2.06 7.21 -21.36
C ASN A 141 2.26 5.68 -21.33
N ASP A 142 1.19 4.92 -21.53
CA ASP A 142 1.17 3.44 -21.53
C ASP A 142 1.61 2.77 -20.21
N ARG A 143 1.77 3.55 -19.14
CA ARG A 143 2.08 3.10 -17.79
C ARG A 143 0.89 3.30 -16.87
N GLU A 144 0.69 2.39 -15.95
CA GLU A 144 -0.48 2.32 -15.06
C GLU A 144 -0.08 2.65 -13.63
N TYR A 145 -0.89 3.46 -12.95
CA TYR A 145 -0.63 3.96 -11.60
C TYR A 145 -1.85 3.77 -10.73
N PHE A 146 -1.61 3.47 -9.45
CA PHE A 146 -2.69 3.35 -8.48
C PHE A 146 -3.31 4.70 -8.13
N VAL A 147 -4.63 4.69 -7.96
CA VAL A 147 -5.39 5.82 -7.40
C VAL A 147 -6.34 5.32 -6.32
N ARG A 148 -6.69 6.19 -5.39
CA ARG A 148 -7.76 5.96 -4.41
C ARG A 148 -8.68 7.17 -4.40
N GLU A 149 -9.98 6.95 -4.27
CA GLU A 149 -10.94 8.03 -3.99
C GLU A 149 -10.96 8.27 -2.49
N LEU A 150 -10.80 9.53 -2.07
CA LEU A 150 -10.94 9.97 -0.68
C LEU A 150 -12.05 11.02 -0.59
N THR A 151 -12.67 11.10 0.58
CA THR A 151 -13.54 12.22 0.97
C THR A 151 -12.81 13.04 2.01
N LEU A 152 -12.41 14.27 1.65
CA LEU A 152 -11.73 15.21 2.54
C LEU A 152 -12.73 16.15 3.21
N PHE A 153 -12.33 16.70 4.36
CA PHE A 153 -13.05 17.60 5.26
C PHE A 153 -14.47 17.10 5.61
N ARG A 154 -14.57 15.79 5.84
CA ARG A 154 -15.84 15.08 6.07
C ARG A 154 -16.64 15.73 7.21
N GLY A 155 -17.93 15.99 6.96
CA GLY A 155 -18.84 16.60 7.94
C GLY A 155 -18.69 18.12 8.09
N THR A 156 -17.86 18.78 7.27
CA THR A 156 -17.72 20.25 7.25
C THR A 156 -18.41 20.85 6.00
N GLY A 157 -18.52 22.18 5.94
CA GLY A 157 -19.03 22.88 4.74
C GLY A 157 -18.09 22.80 3.52
N GLY A 158 -16.88 22.28 3.69
CA GLY A 158 -15.88 22.08 2.65
C GLY A 158 -15.70 20.63 2.24
N GLU A 159 -16.61 19.72 2.58
CA GLU A 159 -16.50 18.30 2.20
C GLU A 159 -16.47 18.13 0.67
N TYR A 160 -15.49 17.40 0.15
CA TYR A 160 -15.45 17.02 -1.27
C TYR A 160 -14.75 15.68 -1.50
N LYS A 161 -15.08 15.06 -2.63
CA LYS A 161 -14.44 13.82 -3.12
C LYS A 161 -13.33 14.15 -4.10
N THR A 162 -12.23 13.41 -3.99
CA THR A 162 -11.03 13.64 -4.81
C THR A 162 -10.23 12.35 -4.97
N LEU A 163 -9.35 12.31 -5.97
CA LEU A 163 -8.38 11.22 -6.11
C LEU A 163 -7.07 11.57 -5.40
N VAL A 164 -6.40 10.54 -4.92
CA VAL A 164 -4.98 10.56 -4.53
C VAL A 164 -4.24 9.50 -5.33
N SER A 165 -2.94 9.70 -5.52
CA SER A 165 -2.09 8.76 -6.24
C SER A 165 -0.72 8.64 -5.58
N VAL A 166 0.24 8.03 -6.27
CA VAL A 166 1.60 7.80 -5.80
C VAL A 166 2.59 8.79 -6.40
N THR A 167 3.64 9.12 -5.65
CA THR A 167 4.73 10.02 -6.08
C THR A 167 5.38 9.58 -7.39
N GLY A 168 5.42 8.28 -7.69
CA GLY A 168 5.87 7.78 -8.99
C GLY A 168 5.07 8.29 -10.19
N LEU A 169 3.78 8.65 -10.01
CA LEU A 169 2.98 9.35 -11.03
C LEU A 169 3.31 10.84 -11.06
N GLN A 170 3.49 11.47 -9.90
CA GLN A 170 3.88 12.88 -9.80
C GLN A 170 5.17 13.15 -10.57
N ASP A 171 6.18 12.29 -10.40
CA ASP A 171 7.50 12.38 -11.03
C ASP A 171 7.46 12.41 -12.57
N VAL A 172 6.37 11.91 -13.18
CA VAL A 172 6.19 11.87 -14.64
C VAL A 172 5.13 12.85 -15.14
N LEU A 173 4.38 13.50 -14.25
CA LEU A 173 3.41 14.54 -14.58
C LEU A 173 3.99 15.94 -14.35
N VAL A 174 4.83 16.11 -13.34
CA VAL A 174 5.34 17.40 -12.86
C VAL A 174 6.83 17.51 -13.12
N GLY A 175 7.24 18.61 -13.77
CA GLY A 175 8.63 18.93 -14.04
C GLY A 175 9.39 19.31 -12.77
N LYS A 176 10.72 19.41 -12.88
CA LYS A 176 11.59 19.82 -11.77
C LYS A 176 11.32 21.25 -11.27
N ASP A 177 10.65 22.05 -12.07
CA ASP A 177 10.19 23.41 -11.74
C ASP A 177 8.86 23.43 -10.97
N GLY A 178 8.27 22.27 -10.71
CA GLY A 178 7.00 22.13 -10.00
C GLY A 178 5.78 22.40 -10.87
N ALA A 179 5.95 22.60 -12.18
CA ALA A 179 4.86 22.80 -13.13
C ALA A 179 4.56 21.49 -13.89
N PRO A 180 3.29 21.22 -14.26
CA PRO A 180 2.98 20.10 -15.14
C PRO A 180 3.76 20.16 -16.45
N ILE A 181 4.21 19.00 -16.95
CA ILE A 181 5.06 18.92 -18.15
C ILE A 181 4.32 19.20 -19.47
N SER A 182 2.98 19.14 -19.44
CA SER A 182 2.10 19.47 -20.56
C SER A 182 0.69 19.79 -20.08
N ASP A 183 -0.17 20.30 -20.97
CA ASP A 183 -1.59 20.55 -20.69
C ASP A 183 -2.34 19.25 -20.35
N GLU A 184 -1.96 18.13 -20.99
CA GLU A 184 -2.50 16.80 -20.66
C GLU A 184 -2.06 16.34 -19.28
N ALA A 185 -0.80 16.59 -18.91
CA ALA A 185 -0.30 16.27 -17.58
C ALA A 185 -1.03 17.11 -16.52
N GLU A 186 -1.24 18.39 -16.78
CA GLU A 186 -2.04 19.27 -15.92
C GLU A 186 -3.48 18.76 -15.76
N ALA A 187 -4.11 18.28 -16.84
CA ALA A 187 -5.47 17.75 -16.78
C ALA A 187 -5.58 16.46 -15.93
N VAL A 188 -4.52 15.67 -15.84
CA VAL A 188 -4.44 14.50 -14.95
C VAL A 188 -4.15 14.95 -13.52
N ASP A 189 -3.13 15.78 -13.34
CA ASP A 189 -2.68 16.29 -12.05
C ASP A 189 -3.79 17.02 -11.29
N ARG A 190 -4.59 17.86 -11.98
CA ARG A 190 -5.74 18.57 -11.38
C ARG A 190 -6.84 17.66 -10.81
N LYS A 191 -6.83 16.36 -11.12
CA LYS A 191 -7.78 15.39 -10.53
C LYS A 191 -7.24 14.77 -9.25
N ILE A 192 -5.94 14.90 -8.99
CA ILE A 192 -5.21 14.29 -7.89
C ILE A 192 -4.91 15.39 -6.88
N CYS A 193 -5.43 15.28 -5.67
CA CYS A 193 -5.19 16.30 -4.64
C CYS A 193 -3.85 16.12 -3.94
N TYR A 194 -3.34 14.90 -3.86
CA TYR A 194 -2.13 14.57 -3.14
C TYR A 194 -1.46 13.30 -3.67
N TYR A 195 -0.13 13.26 -3.59
CA TYR A 195 0.69 12.12 -4.00
C TYR A 195 1.43 11.54 -2.79
N PHE A 196 1.20 10.26 -2.52
CA PHE A 196 1.82 9.53 -1.42
C PHE A 196 3.03 8.74 -1.88
N THR A 197 3.96 8.47 -0.96
CA THR A 197 4.92 7.37 -1.17
C THR A 197 4.20 6.02 -1.27
N ASP A 198 4.86 5.01 -1.85
CA ASP A 198 4.29 3.67 -1.98
C ASP A 198 3.88 3.10 -0.60
N GLU A 199 4.69 3.35 0.43
CA GLU A 199 4.42 2.95 1.81
C GLU A 199 3.23 3.69 2.43
N GLU A 200 3.16 5.01 2.31
CA GLU A 200 2.03 5.80 2.83
C GLU A 200 0.72 5.40 2.17
N PHE A 201 0.72 5.14 0.86
CA PHE A 201 -0.48 4.78 0.10
C PHE A 201 -1.17 3.49 0.61
N LEU A 202 -0.42 2.66 1.33
CA LEU A 202 -0.88 1.43 2.00
C LEU A 202 -1.43 1.67 3.41
N LEU A 203 -1.52 2.91 3.88
CA LEU A 203 -2.20 3.25 5.12
C LEU A 203 -3.73 3.25 4.92
N PRO A 204 -4.52 3.03 6.00
CA PRO A 204 -5.97 3.10 5.95
C PRO A 204 -6.47 4.47 5.48
N GLU A 205 -7.73 4.53 5.03
CA GLU A 205 -8.34 5.77 4.52
C GLU A 205 -8.22 6.92 5.52
N GLU A 206 -8.52 6.71 6.80
CA GLU A 206 -8.46 7.76 7.83
C GLU A 206 -7.06 8.38 7.94
N ARG A 207 -6.02 7.57 7.81
CA ARG A 207 -4.62 8.04 7.84
C ARG A 207 -4.25 8.80 6.57
N LEU A 208 -4.68 8.33 5.41
CA LEU A 208 -4.48 9.08 4.16
C LEU A 208 -5.19 10.43 4.17
N VAL A 209 -6.42 10.47 4.69
CA VAL A 209 -7.19 11.71 4.81
C VAL A 209 -6.46 12.70 5.72
N ALA A 210 -6.00 12.27 6.89
CA ALA A 210 -5.24 13.13 7.81
C ALA A 210 -3.99 13.72 7.13
N LEU A 211 -3.21 12.88 6.44
CA LEU A 211 -2.02 13.35 5.72
C LEU A 211 -2.36 14.32 4.58
N ALA A 212 -3.43 14.07 3.83
CA ALA A 212 -3.83 14.93 2.71
C ALA A 212 -4.45 16.27 3.17
N GLU A 213 -5.09 16.31 4.35
CA GLU A 213 -5.68 17.54 4.91
C GLU A 213 -4.63 18.44 5.59
N ASP A 214 -3.52 17.86 6.06
CA ASP A 214 -2.43 18.58 6.73
C ASP A 214 -1.37 19.14 5.73
N ALA A 215 -1.43 18.75 4.46
CA ALA A 215 -0.49 19.14 3.39
C ALA A 215 -0.77 20.55 2.81
#